data_AF-A0A1G3VCR6-F1
#
_entry.id   AF-A0A1G3VCR6-F1
#
_cell.length_a   1.000
_cell.length_b   1.000
_cell.length_c   1.000
_cell.angle_alpha   90.00
_cell.angle_beta   90.00
_cell.angle_gamma   90.00
#
_symmetry.space_group_name_H-M   'P 1'
#
loop_
_entity.id
_entity.type
_entity.pdbx_description
1 polymer ?
#
loop_
_entity_poly.entity_id
_entity_poly.type
_entity_poly.pdbx_seq_one_letter_code
_entity_poly.pdbx_strand_id
1 'polypeptide(L)'
;MPIPAGLEASLATIREDHIHTIDLGHIRYRDHQGNTRTRYFHNIASFGLGGEVVDRVNRTSKACGPFLTFIWGTLVSLFLYGKKRVSIRVDEGEEQTVDVLNIAIANGRYHGGGMLVAPDAMADDGLFHVTIIGAMRLPLVFWHLPKLYLGGIEHIRQVTMQTGKKVIASSEQRVLLDIDGEQPGTLPAELSIVPGAIKMIMRKSP
;
A
#
# COMPACT_ATOMS: atom_id res chain seq x y z
N MET A 1 -2.34 -0.99 13.10
CA MET A 1 -1.77 -1.01 14.47
C MET A 1 -2.80 -0.45 15.44
N PRO A 2 -3.00 -1.03 16.63
CA PRO A 2 -4.08 -0.64 17.53
C PRO A 2 -3.67 0.57 18.38
N ILE A 3 -3.48 1.73 17.74
CA ILE A 3 -3.44 3.01 18.47
C ILE A 3 -4.90 3.40 18.72
N PRO A 4 -5.30 3.63 19.99
CA PRO A 4 -6.68 3.97 20.29
C PRO A 4 -7.05 5.32 19.66
N ALA A 5 -8.28 5.43 19.18
CA ALA A 5 -8.81 6.71 18.74
C ALA A 5 -9.12 7.59 19.96
N GLY A 6 -8.72 8.87 19.89
CA GLY A 6 -9.02 9.87 20.92
C GLY A 6 -7.84 10.17 21.85
N LEU A 7 -7.81 11.42 22.33
CA LEU A 7 -6.70 11.98 23.10
C LEU A 7 -6.47 11.24 24.43
N GLU A 8 -7.52 11.07 25.24
CA GLU A 8 -7.43 10.45 26.56
C GLU A 8 -6.89 9.02 26.50
N ALA A 9 -7.40 8.22 25.58
CA ALA A 9 -6.95 6.83 25.40
C ALA A 9 -5.51 6.74 24.88
N SER A 10 -5.09 7.70 24.04
CA SER A 10 -3.71 7.82 23.58
C SER A 10 -2.77 8.20 24.72
N LEU A 11 -3.17 9.14 25.57
CA LEU A 11 -2.40 9.52 26.77
C LEU A 11 -2.28 8.37 27.77
N ALA A 12 -3.34 7.58 27.97
CA ALA A 12 -3.29 6.38 28.78
C ALA A 12 -2.29 5.36 28.23
N THR A 13 -2.30 5.14 26.91
CA THR A 13 -1.35 4.23 26.24
C THR A 13 0.10 4.70 26.41
N ILE A 14 0.34 6.00 26.29
CA ILE A 14 1.68 6.59 26.52
C ILE A 14 2.13 6.36 27.97
N ARG A 15 1.24 6.53 28.95
CA ARG A 15 1.55 6.32 30.37
C ARG A 15 1.85 4.86 30.71
N GLU A 16 1.23 3.92 30.01
CA GLU A 16 1.50 2.49 30.19
C GLU A 16 2.88 2.06 29.68
N ASP A 17 3.49 2.84 28.78
CA ASP A 17 4.86 2.65 28.24
C ASP A 17 5.15 1.22 27.73
N HIS A 18 4.12 0.58 27.15
CA HIS A 18 4.30 -0.71 26.49
C HIS A 18 4.95 -0.52 25.12
N ILE A 19 6.27 -0.71 25.10
CA ILE A 19 7.09 -0.53 23.90
C ILE A 19 7.07 -1.81 23.07
N HIS A 20 6.73 -1.65 21.80
CA HIS A 20 6.94 -2.64 20.76
C HIS A 20 7.93 -2.11 19.74
N THR A 21 8.77 -3.00 19.22
CA THR A 21 9.66 -2.63 18.11
C THR A 21 8.95 -2.98 16.82
N ILE A 22 8.94 -2.04 15.87
CA ILE A 22 8.37 -2.27 14.54
C ILE A 22 9.42 -2.08 13.48
N ASP A 23 9.26 -2.84 12.41
CA ASP A 23 10.03 -2.78 11.20
C ASP A 23 9.63 -1.55 10.39
N LEU A 24 10.55 -1.05 9.58
CA LEU A 24 10.26 -0.02 8.58
C LEU A 24 10.65 -0.52 7.20
N GLY A 25 9.89 -0.12 6.21
CA GLY A 25 10.33 -0.22 4.83
C GLY A 25 11.29 0.92 4.49
N HIS A 26 12.42 0.59 3.89
CA HIS A 26 13.30 1.55 3.24
C HIS A 26 13.12 1.46 1.73
N ILE A 27 12.94 2.59 1.05
CA ILE A 27 12.72 2.64 -0.39
C ILE A 27 13.69 3.63 -1.04
N ARG A 28 14.34 3.18 -2.11
CA ARG A 28 15.09 4.01 -3.07
C ARG A 28 14.26 4.14 -4.34
N TYR A 29 14.01 5.36 -4.80
CA TYR A 29 13.14 5.63 -5.95
C TYR A 29 13.60 6.85 -6.75
N ARG A 30 12.92 7.14 -7.85
CA ARG A 30 13.14 8.35 -8.67
C ARG A 30 12.09 9.41 -8.35
N ASP A 31 12.51 10.59 -7.91
CA ASP A 31 11.60 11.73 -7.69
C ASP A 31 11.10 12.33 -9.02
N HIS A 32 10.15 13.27 -8.94
CA HIS A 32 9.57 13.92 -10.12
C HIS A 32 10.57 14.73 -10.94
N GLN A 33 11.73 15.09 -10.38
CA GLN A 33 12.82 15.78 -11.08
C GLN A 33 13.81 14.79 -11.70
N GLY A 34 13.61 13.50 -11.51
CA GLY A 34 14.48 12.45 -12.03
C GLY A 34 15.65 12.08 -11.10
N ASN A 35 15.75 12.66 -9.90
CA ASN A 35 16.83 12.35 -8.97
C ASN A 35 16.54 11.07 -8.20
N THR A 36 17.59 10.33 -7.84
CA THR A 36 17.46 9.21 -6.90
C THR A 36 17.28 9.75 -5.48
N ARG A 37 16.21 9.31 -4.82
CA ARG A 37 15.89 9.64 -3.43
C ARG A 37 15.69 8.37 -2.61
N THR A 38 15.82 8.50 -1.30
CA THR A 38 15.51 7.45 -0.34
C THR A 38 14.51 7.96 0.69
N ARG A 39 13.66 7.08 1.21
CA ARG A 39 12.72 7.38 2.30
C ARG A 39 12.43 6.11 3.10
N TYR A 40 11.99 6.30 4.34
CA TYR A 40 11.38 5.23 5.14
C TYR A 40 9.86 5.35 5.16
N PHE A 41 9.19 4.21 5.17
CA PHE A 41 7.74 4.10 5.31
C PHE A 41 7.41 3.04 6.35
N HIS A 42 6.30 3.24 7.05
CA HIS A 42 5.92 2.39 8.18
C HIS A 42 4.75 1.46 7.83
N ASN A 43 3.92 1.81 6.86
CA ASN A 43 2.71 1.06 6.55
C ASN A 43 2.81 0.39 5.17
N ILE A 44 2.68 1.15 4.07
CA ILE A 44 2.58 0.58 2.73
C ILE A 44 3.21 1.52 1.70
N ALA A 45 4.04 0.94 0.82
CA ALA A 45 4.38 1.54 -0.47
C ALA A 45 3.62 0.78 -1.58
N SER A 46 2.98 1.49 -2.52
CA SER A 46 2.26 0.86 -3.61
C SER A 46 2.48 1.56 -4.96
N PHE A 47 2.23 0.84 -6.04
CA PHE A 47 2.37 1.34 -7.41
C PHE A 47 1.54 0.51 -8.38
N GLY A 48 1.07 1.16 -9.45
CA GLY A 48 0.20 0.55 -10.47
C GLY A 48 -1.14 1.24 -10.53
N LEU A 49 -1.69 1.64 -9.38
CA LEU A 49 -2.77 2.63 -9.32
C LEU A 49 -2.17 3.94 -9.80
N GLY A 50 -2.55 4.38 -11.00
CA GLY A 50 -2.06 5.64 -11.56
C GLY A 50 -2.40 6.78 -10.61
N GLY A 51 -1.43 7.29 -9.85
CA GLY A 51 -1.67 8.36 -8.89
C GLY A 51 -1.85 9.75 -9.54
N GLU A 52 -2.24 9.84 -10.79
CA GLU A 52 -2.74 11.09 -11.36
C GLU A 52 -4.26 10.94 -11.47
N VAL A 53 -5.03 11.56 -10.57
CA VAL A 53 -6.23 12.38 -10.84
C VAL A 53 -6.68 12.94 -9.49
N VAL A 54 -6.15 14.09 -9.10
CA VAL A 54 -6.79 14.92 -8.06
C VAL A 54 -7.77 15.94 -8.67
N ASP A 55 -7.75 16.12 -10.00
CA ASP A 55 -8.43 17.28 -10.61
C ASP A 55 -9.87 17.03 -11.11
N ARG A 56 -10.40 15.80 -11.05
CA ARG A 56 -11.76 15.49 -11.59
C ARG A 56 -12.77 14.93 -10.60
N VAL A 57 -12.33 14.42 -9.45
CA VAL A 57 -13.24 13.88 -8.42
C VAL A 57 -13.94 15.01 -7.64
N ASN A 58 -13.40 16.22 -7.65
CA ASN A 58 -14.04 17.40 -7.04
C ASN A 58 -15.31 17.90 -7.76
N ARG A 59 -15.70 17.30 -8.89
CA ARG A 59 -16.91 17.68 -9.64
C ARG A 59 -18.11 16.74 -9.47
N THR A 60 -17.94 15.55 -8.89
CA THR A 60 -19.03 14.59 -8.73
C THR A 60 -19.44 14.47 -7.28
N SER A 61 -20.49 15.22 -6.93
CA SER A 61 -21.42 14.97 -5.83
C SER A 61 -20.80 14.73 -4.43
N LYS A 62 -20.75 15.79 -3.62
CA LYS A 62 -20.62 15.71 -2.15
C LYS A 62 -21.87 15.10 -1.47
N ALA A 63 -22.71 14.35 -2.18
CA ALA A 63 -23.96 13.79 -1.64
C ALA A 63 -23.78 12.41 -1.00
N CYS A 64 -22.71 11.67 -1.31
CA CYS A 64 -22.39 10.39 -0.71
C CYS A 64 -21.15 10.56 0.17
N GLY A 65 -21.24 10.22 1.46
CA GLY A 65 -20.26 10.59 2.51
C GLY A 65 -18.76 10.34 2.19
N PRO A 66 -17.85 10.84 3.05
CA PRO A 66 -16.40 10.93 2.75
C PRO A 66 -15.77 9.63 2.23
N PHE A 67 -16.20 8.48 2.79
CA PHE A 67 -15.75 7.15 2.40
C PHE A 67 -16.13 6.76 0.97
N LEU A 68 -17.39 7.00 0.56
CA LEU A 68 -17.88 6.68 -0.78
C LEU A 68 -17.25 7.58 -1.84
N THR A 69 -17.03 8.85 -1.51
CA THR A 69 -16.31 9.79 -2.39
C THR A 69 -14.88 9.33 -2.63
N PHE A 70 -14.18 8.88 -1.58
CA PHE A 70 -12.81 8.35 -1.68
C PHE A 70 -12.77 7.08 -2.53
N ILE A 71 -13.62 6.10 -2.26
CA ILE A 71 -13.70 4.85 -3.05
C ILE A 71 -13.97 5.16 -4.51
N TRP A 72 -14.95 6.04 -4.80
CA TRP A 72 -15.29 6.40 -6.15
C TRP A 72 -14.11 7.07 -6.87
N GLY A 73 -13.40 7.98 -6.20
CA GLY A 73 -12.20 8.61 -6.73
C GLY A 73 -11.10 7.60 -7.06
N THR A 74 -10.83 6.67 -6.16
CA THR A 74 -9.86 5.58 -6.36
C THR A 74 -10.23 4.70 -7.55
N LEU A 75 -11.49 4.29 -7.66
CA LEU A 75 -11.99 3.43 -8.74
C LEU A 75 -12.04 4.12 -10.10
N VAL A 76 -12.35 5.42 -10.13
CA VAL A 76 -12.31 6.23 -11.35
C VAL A 76 -10.87 6.41 -11.82
N SER A 77 -9.93 6.67 -10.91
CA SER A 77 -8.49 6.80 -11.24
C SER A 77 -7.92 5.49 -11.79
N LEU A 78 -8.29 4.36 -11.17
CA LEU A 78 -8.05 3.00 -11.66
C LEU A 78 -8.43 2.81 -13.13
N PHE A 79 -9.59 3.32 -13.51
CA PHE A 79 -10.12 3.14 -14.86
C PHE A 79 -9.49 4.08 -15.88
N LEU A 80 -9.29 5.36 -15.52
CA LEU A 80 -8.76 6.37 -16.45
C LEU A 80 -7.30 6.10 -16.84
N TYR A 81 -6.51 5.47 -15.97
CA TYR A 81 -5.07 5.30 -16.18
C TYR A 81 -4.66 3.91 -16.67
N GLY A 82 -5.61 2.97 -16.68
CA GLY A 82 -5.44 1.62 -17.20
C GLY A 82 -4.45 0.76 -16.42
N LYS A 83 -4.34 -0.50 -16.84
CA LYS A 83 -3.35 -1.45 -16.32
C LYS A 83 -1.93 -0.97 -16.62
N LYS A 84 -1.01 -1.19 -15.69
CA LYS A 84 0.42 -0.91 -15.87
C LYS A 84 1.20 -2.21 -16.03
N ARG A 85 2.21 -2.20 -16.90
CA ARG A 85 3.14 -3.32 -17.05
C ARG A 85 4.34 -3.09 -16.16
N VAL A 86 4.51 -3.94 -15.15
CA VAL A 86 5.57 -3.81 -14.15
C VAL A 86 6.39 -5.09 -14.13
N SER A 87 7.71 -4.93 -14.24
CA SER A 87 8.66 -5.99 -13.91
C SER A 87 8.95 -5.90 -12.42
N ILE A 88 8.73 -6.99 -11.70
CA ILE A 88 8.91 -7.09 -10.25
C ILE A 88 9.69 -8.35 -9.91
N ARG A 89 10.60 -8.21 -8.95
CA ARG A 89 11.32 -9.30 -8.33
C ARG A 89 11.27 -9.17 -6.82
N VAL A 90 11.02 -10.28 -6.13
CA VAL A 90 11.05 -10.38 -4.67
C VAL A 90 12.21 -11.29 -4.29
N ASP A 91 13.08 -10.78 -3.41
CA ASP A 91 14.32 -11.44 -2.98
C ASP A 91 15.16 -11.99 -4.16
N GLU A 92 15.58 -13.25 -4.08
CA GLU A 92 16.32 -13.99 -5.11
C GLU A 92 15.40 -14.71 -6.10
N GLY A 93 14.08 -14.45 -6.05
CA GLY A 93 13.11 -15.02 -6.97
C GLY A 93 13.30 -14.56 -8.41
N GLU A 94 12.57 -15.20 -9.33
CA GLU A 94 12.55 -14.79 -10.74
C GLU A 94 11.91 -13.42 -10.91
N GLU A 95 12.46 -12.62 -11.82
CA GLU A 95 11.78 -11.40 -12.26
C GLU A 95 10.58 -11.77 -13.11
N GLN A 96 9.41 -11.30 -12.69
CA GLN A 96 8.17 -11.50 -13.43
C GLN A 96 7.67 -10.16 -13.98
N THR A 97 7.24 -10.16 -15.23
CA THR A 97 6.58 -9.00 -15.84
C THR A 97 5.09 -9.23 -15.87
N VAL A 98 4.35 -8.36 -15.18
CA VAL A 98 2.91 -8.50 -14.94
C VAL A 98 2.15 -7.24 -15.33
N ASP A 99 0.97 -7.43 -15.94
CA ASP A 99 0.00 -6.36 -16.13
C ASP A 99 -0.85 -6.24 -14.85
N VAL A 100 -0.72 -5.12 -14.13
CA VAL A 100 -1.30 -4.92 -12.80
C VAL A 100 -2.24 -3.73 -12.75
N LEU A 101 -3.23 -3.82 -11.86
CA LEU A 101 -3.96 -2.66 -11.34
C LEU A 101 -3.22 -2.01 -10.19
N ASN A 102 -2.62 -2.80 -9.30
CA ASN A 102 -1.81 -2.31 -8.20
C ASN A 102 -0.84 -3.38 -7.72
N ILE A 103 0.26 -2.96 -7.14
CA ILE A 103 1.15 -3.77 -6.32
C ILE A 103 1.29 -3.03 -5.00
N ALA A 104 0.97 -3.69 -3.88
CA ALA A 104 1.16 -3.16 -2.54
C ALA A 104 2.30 -3.92 -1.86
N ILE A 105 3.31 -3.19 -1.40
CA ILE A 105 4.41 -3.68 -0.58
C ILE A 105 4.14 -3.25 0.86
N ALA A 106 3.64 -4.17 1.66
CA ALA A 106 3.03 -3.88 2.94
C ALA A 106 3.89 -4.33 4.12
N ASN A 107 4.08 -3.41 5.07
CA ASN A 107 4.52 -3.69 6.44
C ASN A 107 3.31 -3.73 7.39
N GLY A 108 2.25 -2.97 7.08
CA GLY A 108 0.97 -3.00 7.78
C GLY A 108 -0.19 -3.50 6.90
N ARG A 109 -1.26 -3.96 7.54
CA ARG A 109 -2.36 -4.68 6.87
C ARG A 109 -3.27 -3.81 6.00
N TYR A 110 -3.46 -2.55 6.42
CA TYR A 110 -4.51 -1.69 5.89
C TYR A 110 -3.91 -0.58 5.04
N HIS A 111 -4.48 -0.42 3.86
CA HIS A 111 -4.23 0.71 2.98
C HIS A 111 -5.39 1.72 3.06
N GLY A 112 -5.23 2.88 2.40
CA GLY A 112 -6.14 4.03 2.50
C GLY A 112 -7.63 3.68 2.52
N GLY A 113 -8.39 4.39 3.35
CA GLY A 113 -9.83 4.14 3.51
C GLY A 113 -10.19 2.84 4.25
N GLY A 114 -9.23 2.05 4.72
CA GLY A 114 -9.48 0.80 5.45
C GLY A 114 -9.47 -0.45 4.56
N MET A 115 -8.90 -0.35 3.36
CA MET A 115 -8.73 -1.50 2.46
C MET A 115 -7.74 -2.50 3.07
N LEU A 116 -8.17 -3.74 3.31
CA LEU A 116 -7.35 -4.79 3.90
C LEU A 116 -6.55 -5.51 2.80
N VAL A 117 -5.49 -4.85 2.31
CA VAL A 117 -4.70 -5.29 1.16
C VAL A 117 -3.69 -6.39 1.48
N ALA A 118 -3.30 -6.53 2.75
CA ALA A 118 -2.39 -7.56 3.22
C ALA A 118 -2.89 -8.11 4.57
N PRO A 119 -3.89 -9.01 4.57
CA PRO A 119 -4.51 -9.53 5.80
C PRO A 119 -3.52 -10.10 6.82
N ASP A 120 -2.48 -10.75 6.33
CA ASP A 120 -1.49 -11.45 7.14
C ASP A 120 -0.29 -10.58 7.54
N ALA A 121 -0.25 -9.31 7.12
CA ALA A 121 0.90 -8.46 7.43
C ALA A 121 1.09 -8.26 8.93
N MET A 122 2.35 -8.41 9.37
CA MET A 122 2.81 -8.14 10.71
C MET A 122 3.90 -7.07 10.63
N ALA A 123 3.88 -6.10 11.54
CA ALA A 123 4.79 -4.96 11.48
C ALA A 123 6.16 -5.27 12.13
N ASP A 124 6.38 -6.51 12.56
CA ASP A 124 7.52 -6.95 13.37
C ASP A 124 8.02 -8.37 12.98
N ASP A 125 7.59 -8.91 11.84
CA ASP A 125 8.01 -10.24 11.35
C ASP A 125 9.25 -10.21 10.45
N GLY A 126 9.79 -9.02 10.18
CA GLY A 126 10.96 -8.81 9.33
C GLY A 126 10.69 -9.07 7.85
N LEU A 127 9.44 -9.04 7.39
CA LEU A 127 9.04 -9.31 6.01
C LEU A 127 8.12 -8.22 5.45
N PHE A 128 8.25 -7.94 4.16
CA PHE A 128 7.16 -7.35 3.42
C PHE A 128 6.15 -8.40 3.02
N HIS A 129 4.87 -8.02 3.07
CA HIS A 129 3.75 -8.72 2.47
C HIS A 129 3.42 -8.05 1.15
N VAL A 130 3.71 -8.75 0.05
CA VAL A 130 3.59 -8.25 -1.32
C VAL A 130 2.28 -8.75 -1.92
N THR A 131 1.35 -7.84 -2.17
CA THR A 131 0.07 -8.12 -2.81
C THR A 131 0.08 -7.57 -4.24
N ILE A 132 0.12 -8.46 -5.22
CA ILE A 132 0.03 -8.14 -6.64
C ILE A 132 -1.43 -8.28 -7.07
N ILE A 133 -2.07 -7.16 -7.40
CA ILE A 133 -3.42 -7.11 -7.93
C ILE A 133 -3.32 -7.01 -9.45
N GLY A 134 -3.48 -8.14 -10.13
CA GLY A 134 -3.44 -8.26 -11.58
C GLY A 134 -4.55 -7.45 -12.27
N ALA A 135 -4.36 -7.20 -13.56
CA ALA A 135 -5.32 -6.48 -14.39
C ALA A 135 -6.71 -7.14 -14.36
N MET A 136 -7.75 -6.34 -14.14
CA MET A 136 -9.14 -6.77 -14.23
C MET A 136 -10.05 -5.66 -14.75
N ARG A 137 -11.22 -6.05 -15.25
CA ARG A 137 -12.23 -5.11 -15.75
C ARG A 137 -12.96 -4.46 -14.59
N LEU A 138 -13.38 -3.21 -14.75
CA LEU A 138 -14.00 -2.41 -13.70
C LEU A 138 -15.19 -3.10 -12.98
N PRO A 139 -16.13 -3.79 -13.65
CA PRO A 139 -17.21 -4.48 -12.95
C PRO A 139 -16.71 -5.55 -11.97
N LEU A 140 -15.59 -6.19 -12.31
CA LEU A 140 -14.98 -7.21 -11.45
C LEU A 140 -14.28 -6.58 -10.24
N VAL A 141 -13.71 -5.37 -10.41
CA VAL A 141 -13.19 -4.59 -9.27
C VAL A 141 -14.31 -4.29 -8.28
N PHE A 142 -15.44 -3.77 -8.76
CA PHE A 142 -16.61 -3.46 -7.92
C PHE A 142 -17.15 -4.72 -7.21
N TRP A 143 -17.23 -5.84 -7.93
CA TRP A 143 -17.65 -7.12 -7.36
C TRP A 143 -16.75 -7.60 -6.22
N HIS A 144 -15.46 -7.27 -6.26
CA HIS A 144 -14.48 -7.67 -5.26
C HIS A 144 -14.24 -6.65 -4.14
N LEU A 145 -14.86 -5.46 -4.19
CA LEU A 145 -14.75 -4.47 -3.11
C LEU A 145 -15.10 -5.06 -1.73
N PRO A 146 -16.19 -5.82 -1.53
CA PRO A 146 -16.47 -6.39 -0.22
C PRO A 146 -15.35 -7.31 0.26
N LYS A 147 -14.75 -8.12 -0.62
CA LYS A 147 -13.62 -8.99 -0.27
C LYS A 147 -12.40 -8.19 0.15
N LEU A 148 -12.13 -7.05 -0.50
CA LEU A 148 -11.03 -6.15 -0.16
C LEU A 148 -11.17 -5.53 1.24
N TYR A 149 -12.39 -5.28 1.72
CA TYR A 149 -12.62 -4.70 3.05
C TYR A 149 -12.84 -5.74 4.15
N LEU A 150 -13.36 -6.93 3.79
CA LEU A 150 -13.66 -8.01 4.74
C LEU A 150 -12.53 -9.04 4.86
N GLY A 151 -11.37 -8.81 4.24
CA GLY A 151 -10.18 -9.66 4.34
C GLY A 151 -10.15 -10.85 3.39
N GLY A 152 -11.07 -10.95 2.44
CA GLY A 152 -11.12 -12.03 1.44
C GLY A 152 -10.31 -11.76 0.17
N ILE A 153 -9.35 -10.83 0.19
CA ILE A 153 -8.60 -10.40 -0.99
C ILE A 153 -7.80 -11.55 -1.61
N GLU A 154 -7.30 -12.47 -0.80
CA GLU A 154 -6.59 -13.70 -1.20
C GLU A 154 -7.46 -14.64 -2.07
N HIS A 155 -8.78 -14.57 -1.94
CA HIS A 155 -9.73 -15.39 -2.72
C HIS A 155 -10.11 -14.75 -4.06
N ILE A 156 -9.37 -13.74 -4.52
CA ILE A 156 -9.56 -13.11 -5.82
C ILE A 156 -8.55 -13.73 -6.79
N ARG A 157 -9.03 -14.31 -7.89
CA ARG A 157 -8.20 -15.04 -8.86
C ARG A 157 -7.05 -14.22 -9.44
N GLN A 158 -7.24 -12.90 -9.56
CA GLN A 158 -6.25 -11.96 -10.09
C GLN A 158 -5.25 -11.47 -9.04
N VAL A 159 -5.40 -11.90 -7.78
CA VAL A 159 -4.50 -11.50 -6.70
C VAL A 159 -3.46 -12.59 -6.50
N THR A 160 -2.21 -12.19 -6.38
CA THR A 160 -1.11 -13.04 -5.96
C THR A 160 -0.47 -12.40 -4.74
N MET A 161 -0.22 -13.22 -3.72
CA MET A 161 0.39 -12.78 -2.47
C MET A 161 1.67 -13.57 -2.24
N GLN A 162 2.70 -12.87 -1.79
CA GLN A 162 3.99 -13.47 -1.41
C GLN A 162 4.65 -12.60 -0.35
N THR A 163 5.64 -13.15 0.35
CA THR A 163 6.45 -12.41 1.32
C THR A 163 7.89 -12.34 0.87
N GLY A 164 8.62 -11.33 1.37
CA GLY A 164 10.05 -11.21 1.12
C GLY A 164 10.68 -10.00 1.79
N LYS A 165 12.01 -9.91 1.75
CA LYS A 165 12.76 -8.84 2.44
C LYS A 165 13.15 -7.70 1.52
N LYS A 166 13.26 -7.98 0.23
CA LYS A 166 13.67 -7.05 -0.81
C LYS A 166 12.74 -7.13 -2.00
N VAL A 167 12.34 -5.98 -2.51
CA VAL A 167 11.52 -5.89 -3.72
C VAL A 167 12.18 -4.92 -4.68
N ILE A 168 12.35 -5.33 -5.93
CA ILE A 168 12.82 -4.46 -7.02
C ILE A 168 11.69 -4.38 -8.03
N ALA A 169 11.31 -3.17 -8.41
CA ALA A 169 10.27 -2.94 -9.40
C ALA A 169 10.69 -1.89 -10.43
N SER A 170 10.34 -2.13 -11.68
CA SER A 170 10.58 -1.21 -12.80
C SER A 170 9.48 -1.30 -13.84
N SER A 171 9.36 -0.26 -14.65
CA SER A 171 8.45 -0.22 -15.79
C SER A 171 9.02 0.71 -16.85
N GLU A 172 8.78 0.41 -18.11
CA GLU A 172 9.00 1.35 -19.22
C GLU A 172 7.95 2.47 -19.22
N GLN A 173 6.81 2.23 -18.58
CA GLN A 173 5.75 3.23 -18.43
C GLN A 173 6.03 4.12 -17.22
N ARG A 174 5.54 5.36 -17.27
CA ARG A 174 5.50 6.20 -16.06
C ARG A 174 4.49 5.59 -15.08
N VAL A 175 5.00 5.04 -13.97
CA VAL A 175 4.22 4.45 -12.87
C VAL A 175 4.55 5.21 -11.60
N LEU A 176 3.55 5.89 -11.05
CA LEU A 176 3.68 6.68 -9.84
C LEU A 176 3.73 5.77 -8.61
N LEU A 177 4.45 6.23 -7.60
CA LEU A 177 4.54 5.60 -6.29
C LEU A 177 3.56 6.28 -5.33
N ASP A 178 2.88 5.49 -4.51
CA ASP A 178 2.27 5.92 -3.26
C ASP A 178 3.13 5.38 -2.11
N ILE A 179 3.59 6.25 -1.22
CA ILE A 179 4.39 5.88 -0.06
C ILE A 179 3.70 6.47 1.17
N ASP A 180 3.04 5.62 1.96
CA ASP A 180 2.23 6.00 3.12
C ASP A 180 1.21 7.12 2.81
N GLY A 181 0.63 7.14 1.60
CA GLY A 181 -0.38 8.12 1.17
C GLY A 181 0.20 9.39 0.52
N GLU A 182 1.52 9.49 0.38
CA GLU A 182 2.17 10.56 -0.37
C GLU A 182 2.67 10.07 -1.73
N GLN A 183 2.80 10.98 -2.69
CA GLN A 183 3.25 10.66 -4.05
C GLN A 183 4.58 11.35 -4.41
N PRO A 184 5.72 10.85 -3.93
CA PRO A 184 6.99 11.56 -4.08
C PRO A 184 7.70 11.29 -5.41
N GLY A 185 7.28 10.31 -6.21
CA GLY A 185 8.00 9.94 -7.43
C GLY A 185 7.41 8.77 -8.19
N THR A 186 8.26 8.10 -8.97
CA THR A 186 7.89 7.02 -9.88
C THR A 186 8.83 5.82 -9.77
N LEU A 187 8.44 4.69 -10.37
CA LEU A 187 9.37 3.61 -10.71
C LEU A 187 10.55 4.15 -11.58
N PRO A 188 11.73 3.51 -11.56
CA PRO A 188 12.07 2.30 -10.81
C PRO A 188 12.21 2.54 -9.30
N ALA A 189 11.95 1.49 -8.52
CA ALA A 189 12.09 1.50 -7.07
C ALA A 189 12.72 0.20 -6.55
N GLU A 190 13.49 0.34 -5.48
CA GLU A 190 14.07 -0.76 -4.71
C GLU A 190 13.67 -0.58 -3.25
N LEU A 191 13.01 -1.59 -2.70
CA LEU A 191 12.48 -1.61 -1.34
C LEU A 191 13.21 -2.70 -0.55
N SER A 192 13.56 -2.40 0.70
CA SER A 192 14.17 -3.34 1.63
C SER A 192 13.56 -3.15 3.02
N ILE A 193 13.23 -4.24 3.70
CA ILE A 193 12.76 -4.19 5.09
C ILE A 193 13.93 -3.87 6.02
N VAL A 194 13.66 -3.08 7.05
CA VAL A 194 14.61 -2.76 8.12
C VAL A 194 14.01 -3.25 9.43
N PRO A 195 14.37 -4.48 9.87
CA PRO A 195 13.78 -5.08 11.05
C PRO A 195 14.11 -4.31 12.32
N GLY A 196 13.14 -4.18 13.22
CA GLY A 196 13.31 -3.56 14.53
C GLY A 196 13.75 -2.09 14.48
N ALA A 197 13.38 -1.37 13.41
CA ALA A 197 13.88 -0.03 13.11
C ALA A 197 13.48 1.02 14.15
N ILE A 198 12.25 0.97 14.67
CA ILE A 198 11.77 1.96 15.65
C ILE A 198 11.02 1.31 16.81
N LYS A 199 11.16 1.93 17.98
CA LYS A 199 10.37 1.63 19.17
C LYS A 199 9.12 2.49 19.16
N MET A 200 7.96 1.87 19.27
CA MET A 200 6.67 2.56 19.31
C MET A 200 5.91 2.14 20.57
N ILE A 201 5.35 3.12 21.27
CA ILE A 201 4.45 2.84 22.38
C ILE A 201 3.11 2.40 21.80
N MET A 202 2.65 1.22 22.18
CA MET A 202 1.39 0.64 21.72
C MET A 202 0.55 0.21 22.90
N ARG A 203 -0.76 0.08 22.69
CA ARG A 203 -1.63 -0.54 23.67
C ARG A 203 -1.25 -2.01 23.81
N LYS A 204 -1.23 -2.54 25.03
CA LYS A 204 -1.06 -3.98 25.27
C LYS A 204 -2.16 -4.75 24.52
N SER A 205 -1.76 -5.64 23.62
CA SER A 205 -2.69 -6.62 23.07
C SER A 205 -3.25 -7.47 24.22
N PRO A 206 -4.58 -7.72 24.27
CA PRO A 206 -5.18 -8.55 25.30
C PRO A 206 -4.61 -9.97 25.32
#